data_AF-A0A1E5K5E1-F1
#
_entry.id   AF-A0A1E5K5E1-F1
#
_cell.length_a   1.000
_cell.length_b   1.000
_cell.length_c   1.000
_cell.angle_alpha   90.00
_cell.angle_beta   90.00
_cell.angle_gamma   90.00
#
_symmetry.space_group_name_H-M   'P 1'
#
loop_
_entity.id
_entity.type
_entity.pdbx_description
1 polymer ?
#
loop_
_entity_poly.entity_id
_entity_poly.type
_entity_poly.pdbx_seq_one_letter_code
_entity_poly.pdbx_strand_id
1 'polypeptide(L)'
;MADSRFLESLDHDIPEKANNYMLSTYSIILEAWRRGLDINIRILKEKSGSIEPYYSISNGNKVHHFSATRGDLVSKEAKELTKNKVTTKQILNKYKVPTPQGKEFEEAATTEEIVSYATEIDYPVVVKPVSGTGGKGVIAGIQNKDELVEALKYVREKLKSPKIILEKYFEGEDYRIYVVDGHVIAALKRIKANIIGNGNETIKELIENKNKYRSQLPSLTNRPIKIDDETKTLIRRAGYTLDSVLPDGELLYIKTKNNVSAGGDSIDITDQLSENIKQIAIDATNCFDSLPHCGIDLMVDEANNKAVIIEINSRAHITQHLFPMEGQARDIPRSLIDFYFPETKNYNRLDSFKMFIDYDYIYDSCISREAAEIRITKKPEGPILLTRYLINGVKLTDQFAARVKRIAYNNQVSGYIKPLNNGDISIIVGGNKNKIGQFKNSLDKYITKFSKKYDIITKKRTTSIPHGFHIHDNKVQDSINEVTSSTNVYMKKYSNLKSDYQQLVRKVAEYEKRERILDITQKQNKQLKKRLKLMESSTSWKITKPIRKLTRKK
;
A
#
# COMPACT_ATOMS: atom_id res chain seq x y z
N MET A 1 11.56 4.40 -19.74
CA MET A 1 10.11 4.29 -20.01
C MET A 1 9.40 5.07 -18.92
N ALA A 2 8.34 5.81 -19.23
CA ALA A 2 7.58 6.52 -18.20
C ALA A 2 7.04 5.48 -17.20
N ASP A 3 7.36 5.65 -15.93
CA ASP A 3 6.95 4.77 -14.84
C ASP A 3 5.44 4.93 -14.63
N SER A 4 4.63 4.20 -15.40
CA SER A 4 3.17 4.20 -15.31
C SER A 4 2.74 3.39 -14.09
N ARG A 5 2.95 3.97 -12.91
CA ARG A 5 2.59 3.39 -11.60
C ARG A 5 1.08 3.26 -11.36
N PHE A 6 0.29 3.83 -12.27
CA PHE A 6 -1.17 3.79 -12.24
C PHE A 6 -1.67 3.14 -13.53
N LEU A 7 -2.67 2.26 -13.39
CA LEU A 7 -3.41 1.74 -14.53
C LEU A 7 -4.36 2.82 -15.02
N GLU A 8 -4.44 3.03 -16.34
CA GLU A 8 -5.45 3.92 -16.94
C GLU A 8 -6.88 3.51 -16.56
N SER A 9 -7.12 2.20 -16.36
CA SER A 9 -8.39 1.67 -15.88
C SER A 9 -8.73 2.09 -14.44
N LEU A 10 -7.76 2.57 -13.68
CA LEU A 10 -7.91 3.06 -12.30
C LEU A 10 -7.48 4.53 -12.17
N ASP A 11 -7.41 5.26 -13.29
CA ASP A 11 -7.11 6.70 -13.34
C ASP A 11 -8.38 7.53 -13.04
N HIS A 12 -8.95 7.26 -11.87
CA HIS A 12 -10.07 7.98 -11.29
C HIS A 12 -9.95 7.93 -9.76
N ASP A 13 -10.69 8.80 -9.07
CA ASP A 13 -10.69 8.82 -7.62
C ASP A 13 -11.21 7.47 -7.08
N ILE A 14 -10.32 6.69 -6.46
CA ILE A 14 -10.69 5.40 -5.87
C ILE A 14 -11.66 5.67 -4.70
N PRO A 15 -12.86 5.05 -4.69
CA PRO A 15 -13.82 5.23 -3.60
C PRO A 15 -13.20 4.95 -2.24
N GLU A 16 -13.56 5.71 -1.21
CA GLU A 16 -12.86 5.64 0.08
C GLU A 16 -13.00 4.24 0.71
N LYS A 17 -14.20 3.64 0.60
CA LYS A 17 -14.51 2.29 1.09
C LYS A 17 -13.93 1.18 0.21
N ALA A 18 -13.47 1.51 -1.00
CA ALA A 18 -12.75 0.59 -1.87
C ALA A 18 -11.25 0.49 -1.51
N ASN A 19 -10.74 1.24 -0.54
CA ASN A 19 -9.33 1.14 -0.13
C ASN A 19 -8.97 -0.21 0.53
N ASN A 20 -7.68 -0.44 0.73
CA ASN A 20 -7.12 -1.60 1.42
C ASN A 20 -7.47 -2.94 0.73
N TYR A 21 -8.05 -3.87 1.49
CA TYR A 21 -8.40 -5.21 1.04
C TYR A 21 -9.60 -5.21 0.08
N MET A 22 -10.44 -4.17 0.11
CA MET A 22 -11.59 -4.03 -0.80
C MET A 22 -11.18 -3.64 -2.21
N LEU A 23 -9.97 -3.08 -2.40
CA LEU A 23 -9.51 -2.60 -3.69
C LEU A 23 -9.38 -3.71 -4.73
N SER A 24 -9.00 -4.90 -4.26
CA SER A 24 -8.97 -6.10 -5.10
C SER A 24 -10.37 -6.45 -5.62
N THR A 25 -11.38 -6.44 -4.76
CA THR A 25 -12.78 -6.69 -5.13
C THR A 25 -13.30 -5.60 -6.07
N TYR A 26 -13.10 -4.34 -5.69
CA TYR A 26 -13.56 -3.18 -6.47
C TYR A 26 -13.02 -3.21 -7.89
N SER A 27 -11.72 -3.45 -8.07
CA SER A 27 -11.09 -3.46 -9.38
C SER A 27 -11.59 -4.61 -10.28
N ILE A 28 -11.84 -5.80 -9.73
CA ILE A 28 -12.42 -6.95 -10.47
C ILE A 28 -13.86 -6.63 -10.91
N ILE A 29 -14.68 -6.15 -9.97
CA ILE A 29 -16.08 -5.78 -10.23
C ILE A 29 -16.17 -4.63 -11.24
N LEU A 30 -15.29 -3.63 -11.12
CA LEU A 30 -15.25 -2.49 -12.03
C LEU A 30 -14.91 -2.93 -13.45
N GLU A 31 -13.91 -3.79 -13.62
CA GLU A 31 -13.55 -4.35 -14.92
C GLU A 31 -14.71 -5.14 -15.52
N ALA A 32 -15.33 -6.04 -14.75
CA ALA A 32 -16.47 -6.84 -15.20
C ALA A 32 -17.67 -5.96 -15.62
N TRP A 33 -17.99 -4.95 -14.82
CA TRP A 33 -19.11 -4.04 -15.07
C TRP A 33 -18.89 -3.22 -16.35
N ARG A 34 -17.65 -2.77 -16.58
CA ARG A 34 -17.28 -2.03 -17.80
C ARG A 34 -17.44 -2.86 -19.07
N ARG A 35 -17.33 -4.19 -18.96
CA ARG A 35 -17.61 -5.13 -20.05
C ARG A 35 -19.10 -5.43 -20.25
N GLY A 36 -19.98 -4.84 -19.45
CA GLY A 36 -21.44 -5.01 -19.55
C GLY A 36 -21.97 -6.24 -18.83
N LEU A 37 -21.15 -6.89 -17.98
CA LEU A 37 -21.57 -8.03 -17.18
C LEU A 37 -22.49 -7.60 -16.04
N ASP A 38 -23.46 -8.44 -15.72
CA ASP A 38 -24.34 -8.30 -14.56
C ASP A 38 -23.57 -8.64 -13.28
N ILE A 39 -23.72 -7.81 -12.25
CA ILE A 39 -23.02 -8.01 -10.97
C ILE A 39 -24.00 -7.92 -9.81
N ASN A 40 -23.98 -8.94 -8.95
CA ASN A 40 -24.60 -8.90 -7.64
C ASN A 40 -23.50 -8.96 -6.58
N ILE A 41 -23.57 -8.12 -5.56
CA ILE A 41 -22.58 -8.04 -4.50
C ILE A 41 -23.24 -7.98 -3.13
N ARG A 42 -22.65 -8.67 -2.16
CA ARG A 42 -22.92 -8.53 -0.74
C ARG A 42 -21.63 -8.35 0.02
N ILE A 43 -21.64 -7.50 1.04
CA ILE A 43 -20.50 -7.28 1.92
C ILE A 43 -20.93 -7.61 3.35
N LEU A 44 -20.27 -8.60 3.94
CA LEU A 44 -20.63 -9.10 5.26
C LEU A 44 -19.58 -8.70 6.29
N LYS A 45 -20.04 -8.24 7.46
CA LYS A 45 -19.20 -8.07 8.64
C LYS A 45 -19.31 -9.31 9.52
N GLU A 46 -18.24 -10.09 9.56
CA GLU A 46 -18.12 -11.31 10.36
C GLU A 46 -18.11 -11.00 11.86
N LYS A 47 -18.40 -12.01 12.69
CA LYS A 47 -18.33 -11.89 14.16
C LYS A 47 -16.92 -11.48 14.65
N SER A 48 -15.88 -11.84 13.90
CA SER A 48 -14.49 -11.42 14.15
C SER A 48 -14.25 -9.92 13.91
N GLY A 49 -15.21 -9.22 13.30
CA GLY A 49 -15.06 -7.85 12.81
C GLY A 49 -14.47 -7.76 11.40
N SER A 50 -14.06 -8.88 10.81
CA SER A 50 -13.57 -8.94 9.42
C SER A 50 -14.69 -8.59 8.43
N ILE A 51 -14.35 -7.89 7.36
CA ILE A 51 -15.30 -7.53 6.31
C ILE A 51 -14.99 -8.38 5.08
N GLU A 52 -15.97 -9.15 4.62
CA GLU A 52 -15.82 -10.15 3.57
C GLU A 52 -16.77 -9.84 2.41
N PRO A 53 -16.24 -9.52 1.22
CA PRO A 53 -17.04 -9.30 0.03
C PRO A 53 -17.29 -10.61 -0.72
N TYR A 54 -18.54 -10.83 -1.09
CA TYR A 54 -18.97 -11.92 -1.98
C TYR A 54 -19.76 -11.33 -3.13
N TYR A 55 -19.50 -11.78 -4.35
CA TYR A 55 -20.19 -11.28 -5.53
C TYR A 55 -20.35 -12.36 -6.58
N SER A 56 -21.32 -12.18 -7.47
CA SER A 56 -21.46 -12.97 -8.69
C SER A 56 -21.35 -12.05 -9.89
N ILE A 57 -20.72 -12.57 -10.94
CA ILE A 57 -20.62 -11.93 -12.25
C ILE A 57 -21.36 -12.83 -13.25
N SER A 58 -22.14 -12.24 -14.14
CA SER A 58 -22.94 -12.99 -15.11
C SER A 58 -22.97 -12.32 -16.48
N ASN A 59 -22.96 -13.14 -17.54
CA ASN A 59 -23.25 -12.71 -18.91
C ASN A 59 -24.69 -13.06 -19.36
N GLY A 60 -25.53 -13.53 -18.42
CA GLY A 60 -26.89 -14.03 -18.67
C GLY A 60 -26.98 -15.56 -18.88
N ASN A 61 -25.93 -16.18 -19.43
CA ASN A 61 -25.88 -17.62 -19.69
C ASN A 61 -25.02 -18.38 -18.67
N LYS A 62 -23.95 -17.74 -18.21
CA LYS A 62 -22.99 -18.24 -17.23
C LYS A 62 -22.94 -17.28 -16.05
N VAL A 63 -22.82 -17.84 -14.85
CA VAL A 63 -22.66 -17.11 -13.61
C VAL A 63 -21.44 -17.66 -12.91
N HIS A 64 -20.55 -16.77 -12.48
CA HIS A 64 -19.38 -17.11 -11.67
C HIS A 64 -19.43 -16.39 -10.33
N HIS A 65 -19.19 -17.13 -9.25
CA HIS A 65 -19.20 -16.62 -7.89
C HIS A 65 -17.79 -16.37 -7.35
N PHE A 66 -17.62 -15.27 -6.63
CA PHE A 66 -16.35 -14.83 -6.11
C PHE A 66 -16.42 -14.49 -4.62
N SER A 67 -15.31 -14.72 -3.93
CA SER A 67 -15.03 -14.26 -2.56
C SER A 67 -13.69 -13.52 -2.57
N ALA A 68 -13.75 -12.19 -2.40
CA ALA A 68 -12.65 -11.29 -2.70
C ALA A 68 -12.06 -11.55 -4.11
N THR A 69 -10.85 -12.08 -4.24
CA THR A 69 -10.23 -12.39 -5.54
C THR A 69 -10.50 -13.81 -6.04
N ARG A 70 -10.92 -14.72 -5.16
CA ARG A 70 -11.10 -16.14 -5.51
C ARG A 70 -12.44 -16.38 -6.20
N GLY A 71 -12.43 -16.81 -7.46
CA GLY A 71 -13.64 -17.27 -8.16
C GLY A 71 -13.92 -18.76 -7.98
N ASP A 72 -15.08 -19.21 -8.43
CA ASP A 72 -15.63 -20.56 -8.21
C ASP A 72 -14.97 -21.68 -9.01
N LEU A 73 -14.25 -21.35 -10.09
CA LEU A 73 -13.39 -22.31 -10.81
C LEU A 73 -12.15 -22.75 -10.01
N VAL A 74 -11.85 -22.10 -8.87
CA VAL A 74 -10.92 -22.66 -7.89
C VAL A 74 -11.66 -23.70 -7.06
N SER A 75 -11.29 -24.97 -7.20
CA SER A 75 -12.00 -26.07 -6.53
C SER A 75 -11.96 -25.94 -5.01
N LYS A 76 -12.99 -26.48 -4.34
CA LYS A 76 -13.03 -26.55 -2.88
C LYS A 76 -11.82 -27.32 -2.34
N GLU A 77 -11.42 -28.38 -3.04
CA GLU A 77 -10.23 -29.16 -2.72
C GLU A 77 -8.95 -28.33 -2.82
N ALA A 78 -8.67 -27.69 -3.96
CA ALA A 78 -7.50 -26.82 -4.12
C ALA A 78 -7.44 -25.71 -3.06
N LYS A 79 -8.60 -25.14 -2.70
CA LYS A 79 -8.70 -24.17 -1.61
C LYS A 79 -8.27 -24.75 -0.25
N GLU A 80 -8.72 -25.95 0.11
CA GLU A 80 -8.36 -26.55 1.40
C GLU A 80 -6.90 -27.04 1.42
N LEU A 81 -6.42 -27.61 0.31
CA LEU A 81 -5.03 -28.05 0.16
C LEU A 81 -4.05 -26.87 0.26
N THR A 82 -4.34 -25.75 -0.41
CA THR A 82 -3.49 -24.54 -0.39
C THR A 82 -3.49 -23.78 0.94
N LYS A 83 -4.48 -23.98 1.81
CA LYS A 83 -4.47 -23.40 3.17
C LYS A 83 -3.49 -24.11 4.09
N ASN A 84 -3.25 -25.40 3.89
CA ASN A 84 -2.35 -26.17 4.73
C ASN A 84 -0.96 -26.20 4.08
N LYS A 85 -0.01 -25.50 4.70
CA LYS A 85 1.39 -25.39 4.23
C LYS A 85 2.06 -26.76 4.10
N VAL A 86 1.74 -27.70 4.99
CA VAL A 86 2.34 -29.04 5.01
C VAL A 86 1.81 -29.87 3.85
N THR A 87 0.49 -29.89 3.68
CA THR A 87 -0.14 -30.60 2.55
C THR A 87 0.27 -29.99 1.21
N THR A 88 0.29 -28.66 1.10
CA THR A 88 0.78 -27.94 -0.09
C THR A 88 2.19 -28.41 -0.45
N LYS A 89 3.10 -28.43 0.53
CA LYS A 89 4.49 -28.84 0.33
C LYS A 89 4.62 -30.31 -0.10
N GLN A 90 3.86 -31.21 0.53
CA GLN A 90 3.83 -32.63 0.17
C GLN A 90 3.41 -32.84 -1.29
N ILE A 91 2.39 -32.10 -1.75
CA ILE A 91 1.93 -32.14 -3.13
C ILE A 91 3.02 -31.63 -4.08
N LEU A 92 3.61 -30.47 -3.80
CA LEU A 92 4.68 -29.90 -4.63
C LEU A 92 5.88 -30.85 -4.75
N ASN A 93 6.30 -31.46 -3.64
CA ASN A 93 7.39 -32.43 -3.63
C ASN A 93 7.07 -33.69 -4.46
N LYS A 94 5.81 -34.17 -4.44
CA LYS A 94 5.38 -35.31 -5.27
C LYS A 94 5.56 -35.02 -6.76
N TYR A 95 5.30 -33.79 -7.19
CA TYR A 95 5.49 -33.34 -8.57
C TYR A 95 6.88 -32.75 -8.85
N LYS A 96 7.82 -32.86 -7.89
CA LYS A 96 9.20 -32.34 -7.99
C LYS A 96 9.28 -30.82 -8.21
N VAL A 97 8.25 -30.07 -7.80
CA VAL A 97 8.32 -28.61 -7.76
C VAL A 97 9.18 -28.19 -6.56
N PRO A 98 10.20 -27.34 -6.75
CA PRO A 98 11.14 -27.00 -5.68
C PRO A 98 10.47 -26.38 -4.45
N THR A 99 10.71 -26.96 -3.27
CA THR A 99 10.36 -26.39 -1.97
C THR A 99 11.57 -26.49 -1.03
N PRO A 100 11.65 -25.68 0.05
CA PRO A 100 12.72 -25.83 1.03
C PRO A 100 12.69 -27.22 1.65
N GLN A 101 13.84 -27.90 1.80
CA GLN A 101 13.89 -29.17 2.53
C GLN A 101 13.43 -28.98 3.98
N GLY A 102 12.58 -29.87 4.52
CA GLY A 102 12.11 -29.74 5.90
C GLY A 102 10.79 -30.47 6.18
N LYS A 103 10.40 -30.57 7.46
CA LYS A 103 9.19 -31.28 7.90
C LYS A 103 8.46 -30.58 9.05
N GLU A 104 7.21 -31.00 9.26
CA GLU A 104 6.39 -30.63 10.42
C GLU A 104 6.82 -31.44 11.65
N PHE A 105 6.76 -30.79 12.81
CA PHE A 105 6.90 -31.37 14.14
C PHE A 105 5.65 -31.10 14.95
N GLU A 106 5.07 -32.19 15.44
CA GLU A 106 3.90 -32.17 16.33
C GLU A 106 4.23 -31.54 17.69
N GLU A 107 3.18 -31.26 18.47
CA GLU A 107 3.32 -30.68 19.81
C GLU A 107 4.21 -31.53 20.74
N ALA A 108 4.07 -32.85 20.65
CA ALA A 108 4.81 -33.79 21.48
C ALA A 108 6.30 -33.93 21.10
N ALA A 109 6.72 -33.39 19.95
CA ALA A 109 8.11 -33.51 19.51
C ALA A 109 9.07 -32.74 20.43
N THR A 110 10.13 -33.39 20.87
CA THR A 110 11.09 -32.81 21.82
C THR A 110 12.00 -31.79 21.13
N THR A 111 12.61 -30.90 21.91
CA THR A 111 13.58 -29.93 21.39
C THR A 111 14.78 -30.65 20.79
N GLU A 112 15.21 -31.75 21.41
CA GLU A 112 16.32 -32.60 20.98
C GLU A 112 16.05 -33.25 19.61
N GLU A 113 14.83 -33.74 19.37
CA GLU A 113 14.42 -34.27 18.07
C GLU A 113 14.48 -33.21 16.97
N ILE A 114 14.03 -31.98 17.26
CA ILE A 114 14.05 -30.88 16.31
C ILE A 114 15.48 -30.43 16.01
N VAL A 115 16.33 -30.33 17.04
CA VAL A 115 17.76 -29.99 16.91
C VAL A 115 18.53 -31.06 16.13
N SER A 116 18.24 -32.34 16.39
CA SER A 116 18.83 -33.46 15.65
C SER A 116 18.52 -33.34 14.15
N TYR A 117 17.26 -33.08 13.81
CA TYR A 117 16.87 -32.87 12.41
C TYR A 117 17.47 -31.59 11.80
N ALA A 118 17.59 -30.50 12.56
CA ALA A 118 18.29 -29.30 12.09
C ALA A 118 19.75 -29.57 11.73
N THR A 119 20.40 -30.45 12.50
CA THR A 119 21.77 -30.91 12.22
C THR A 119 21.81 -31.79 10.98
N GLU A 120 20.82 -32.66 10.78
CA GLU A 120 20.70 -33.53 9.59
C GLU A 120 20.56 -32.73 8.29
N ILE A 121 19.70 -31.70 8.27
CA ILE A 121 19.51 -30.83 7.09
C ILE A 121 20.54 -29.69 7.01
N ASP A 122 21.41 -29.58 8.01
CA ASP A 122 22.44 -28.56 8.20
C ASP A 122 21.89 -27.13 8.39
N TYR A 123 22.64 -26.28 9.08
CA TYR A 123 22.31 -24.87 9.28
C TYR A 123 22.69 -24.01 8.04
N PRO A 124 22.13 -22.81 7.83
CA PRO A 124 21.06 -22.19 8.60
C PRO A 124 19.66 -22.78 8.33
N VAL A 125 18.77 -22.64 9.30
CA VAL A 125 17.38 -23.15 9.24
C VAL A 125 16.34 -22.07 9.51
N VAL A 126 15.08 -22.40 9.23
CA VAL A 126 13.89 -21.58 9.45
C VAL A 126 12.89 -22.35 10.30
N VAL A 127 12.41 -21.72 11.38
CA VAL A 127 11.27 -22.21 12.16
C VAL A 127 10.04 -21.38 11.81
N LYS A 128 8.93 -22.06 11.48
CA LYS A 128 7.64 -21.42 11.25
C LYS A 128 6.52 -22.18 11.96
N PRO A 129 5.51 -21.51 12.54
CA PRO A 129 4.33 -22.20 13.03
C PRO A 129 3.52 -22.76 11.85
N VAL A 130 2.90 -23.93 12.06
CA VAL A 130 2.04 -24.56 11.05
C VAL A 130 0.84 -23.65 10.73
N SER A 131 0.23 -23.10 11.77
CA SER A 131 -0.85 -22.13 11.67
C SER A 131 -0.33 -20.69 11.74
N GLY A 132 -0.97 -19.79 11.01
CA GLY A 132 -0.66 -18.35 11.05
C GLY A 132 -0.40 -17.74 9.68
N THR A 133 -0.70 -16.44 9.59
CA THR A 133 -0.63 -15.64 8.36
C THR A 133 0.37 -14.49 8.51
N GLY A 134 0.82 -13.93 7.39
CA GLY A 134 1.63 -12.70 7.36
C GLY A 134 3.02 -12.80 8.00
N GLY A 135 3.59 -14.01 8.09
CA GLY A 135 4.92 -14.25 8.66
C GLY A 135 4.99 -14.09 10.18
N LYS A 136 3.86 -14.15 10.90
CA LYS A 136 3.89 -14.18 12.37
C LYS A 136 4.50 -15.50 12.86
N GLY A 137 5.51 -15.41 13.72
CA GLY A 137 6.23 -16.58 14.25
C GLY A 137 7.26 -17.22 13.32
N VAL A 138 7.46 -16.68 12.11
CA VAL A 138 8.54 -17.14 11.23
C VAL A 138 9.85 -16.54 11.72
N ILE A 139 10.81 -17.39 12.05
CA ILE A 139 12.19 -17.02 12.43
C ILE A 139 13.11 -17.72 11.42
N ALA A 140 13.81 -16.93 10.62
CA ALA A 140 14.66 -17.42 9.53
C ALA A 140 16.12 -17.07 9.76
N GLY A 141 17.04 -17.82 9.14
CA GLY A 141 18.47 -17.60 9.23
C GLY A 141 19.07 -18.00 10.58
N ILE A 142 18.45 -18.97 11.27
CA ILE A 142 18.94 -19.54 12.53
C ILE A 142 20.24 -20.28 12.21
N GLN A 143 21.34 -19.91 12.84
CA GLN A 143 22.69 -20.37 12.45
C GLN A 143 23.18 -21.59 13.25
N ASN A 144 22.61 -21.85 14.43
CA ASN A 144 23.11 -22.86 15.34
C ASN A 144 22.02 -23.37 16.29
N LYS A 145 22.40 -24.37 17.11
CA LYS A 145 21.54 -25.01 18.11
C LYS A 145 20.94 -24.02 19.10
N ASP A 146 21.74 -23.13 19.66
CA ASP A 146 21.28 -22.24 20.74
C ASP A 146 20.24 -21.26 20.23
N GLU A 147 20.47 -20.68 19.04
CA GLU A 147 19.48 -19.84 18.35
C GLU A 147 18.19 -20.61 18.03
N LEU A 148 18.30 -21.89 17.65
CA LEU A 148 17.13 -22.73 17.38
C LEU A 148 16.31 -22.98 18.64
N VAL A 149 16.95 -23.27 19.77
CA VAL A 149 16.27 -23.48 21.06
C VAL A 149 15.50 -22.22 21.46
N GLU A 150 16.11 -21.04 21.35
CA GLU A 150 15.45 -19.77 21.63
C GLU A 150 14.29 -19.48 20.67
N ALA A 151 14.46 -19.79 19.38
CA ALA A 151 13.40 -19.67 18.39
C ALA A 151 12.20 -20.58 18.71
N LEU A 152 12.45 -21.84 19.08
CA LEU A 152 11.42 -22.79 19.47
C LEU A 152 10.67 -22.33 20.72
N LYS A 153 11.39 -21.84 21.74
CA LYS A 153 10.80 -21.27 22.95
C LYS A 153 9.87 -20.11 22.63
N TYR A 154 10.30 -19.18 21.78
CA TYR A 154 9.47 -18.07 21.34
C TYR A 154 8.21 -18.54 20.60
N VAL A 155 8.33 -19.47 19.65
CA VAL A 155 7.19 -19.91 18.84
C VAL A 155 6.21 -20.77 19.64
N ARG A 156 6.70 -21.75 20.39
CA ARG A 156 5.84 -22.67 21.15
C ARG A 156 5.23 -22.02 22.39
N GLU A 157 6.04 -21.33 23.21
CA GLU A 157 5.56 -20.79 24.49
C GLU A 157 4.92 -19.41 24.32
N LYS A 158 5.63 -18.46 23.70
CA LYS A 158 5.17 -17.06 23.65
C LYS A 158 4.07 -16.85 22.62
N LEU A 159 4.15 -17.52 21.47
CA LEU A 159 3.10 -17.46 20.44
C LEU A 159 2.04 -18.55 20.59
N LYS A 160 2.18 -19.47 21.55
CA LYS A 160 1.25 -20.58 21.79
C LYS A 160 0.96 -21.38 20.53
N SER A 161 1.99 -21.61 19.72
CA SER A 161 1.92 -22.33 18.44
C SER A 161 2.72 -23.63 18.58
N PRO A 162 2.12 -24.70 19.12
CA PRO A 162 2.86 -25.90 19.52
C PRO A 162 3.42 -26.70 18.33
N LYS A 163 2.66 -26.76 17.23
CA LYS A 163 3.09 -27.38 15.97
C LYS A 163 3.94 -26.42 15.14
N ILE A 164 5.11 -26.89 14.71
CA ILE A 164 6.08 -26.10 13.96
C ILE A 164 6.53 -26.84 12.71
N ILE A 165 7.06 -26.10 11.75
CA ILE A 165 7.76 -26.62 10.58
C ILE A 165 9.19 -26.11 10.66
N LEU A 166 10.14 -27.02 10.53
CA LEU A 166 11.57 -26.70 10.45
C LEU A 166 12.03 -26.96 9.01
N GLU A 167 12.65 -25.96 8.40
CA GLU A 167 13.11 -26.02 7.01
C GLU A 167 14.52 -25.49 6.86
N LYS A 168 15.23 -25.97 5.83
CA LYS A 168 16.50 -25.39 5.39
C LYS A 168 16.26 -23.95 4.95
N TYR A 169 17.10 -23.04 5.41
CA TYR A 169 17.08 -21.66 4.95
C TYR A 169 17.50 -21.60 3.48
N PHE A 170 16.66 -20.98 2.65
CA PHE A 170 16.99 -20.67 1.27
C PHE A 170 17.38 -19.20 1.21
N GLU A 171 18.63 -18.94 0.84
CA GLU A 171 19.13 -17.59 0.61
C GLU A 171 18.60 -17.07 -0.73
N GLY A 172 17.95 -15.90 -0.70
CA GLY A 172 17.38 -15.31 -1.89
C GLY A 172 16.45 -14.15 -1.57
N GLU A 173 15.80 -13.67 -2.62
CA GLU A 173 14.88 -12.56 -2.61
C GLU A 173 13.42 -13.03 -2.52
N ASP A 174 12.59 -12.27 -1.82
CA ASP A 174 11.19 -12.63 -1.61
C ASP A 174 10.29 -12.10 -2.73
N TYR A 175 9.78 -13.03 -3.54
CA TYR A 175 8.96 -12.73 -4.70
C TYR A 175 7.52 -13.19 -4.48
N ARG A 176 6.55 -12.36 -4.89
CA ARG A 176 5.14 -12.75 -5.04
C ARG A 176 4.75 -12.73 -6.51
N ILE A 177 4.41 -13.89 -7.06
CA ILE A 177 3.96 -14.07 -8.44
C ILE A 177 2.45 -14.31 -8.44
N TYR A 178 1.74 -13.75 -9.42
CA TYR A 178 0.32 -14.02 -9.64
C TYR A 178 0.14 -14.75 -10.98
N VAL A 179 -0.41 -15.96 -10.92
CA VAL A 179 -0.68 -16.81 -12.08
C VAL A 179 -2.17 -16.79 -12.39
N VAL A 180 -2.52 -16.70 -13.68
CA VAL A 180 -3.88 -16.90 -14.20
C VAL A 180 -3.80 -17.78 -15.43
N ASP A 181 -4.56 -18.86 -15.45
CA ASP A 181 -4.72 -19.80 -16.56
C ASP A 181 -3.38 -20.29 -17.13
N GLY A 182 -2.46 -20.70 -16.27
CA GLY A 182 -1.12 -21.16 -16.67
C GLY A 182 -0.17 -20.05 -17.15
N HIS A 183 -0.52 -18.78 -16.97
CA HIS A 183 0.32 -17.64 -17.35
C HIS A 183 0.69 -16.79 -16.13
N VAL A 184 1.96 -16.39 -16.04
CA VAL A 184 2.40 -15.39 -15.05
C VAL A 184 1.95 -14.01 -15.52
N ILE A 185 0.99 -13.42 -14.80
CA ILE A 185 0.40 -12.11 -15.13
C ILE A 185 1.15 -10.97 -14.44
N ALA A 186 1.69 -11.23 -13.24
CA ALA A 186 2.39 -10.23 -12.46
C ALA A 186 3.41 -10.87 -11.50
N ALA A 187 4.49 -10.16 -11.21
CA ALA A 187 5.47 -10.53 -10.19
C ALA A 187 5.96 -9.29 -9.44
N LEU A 188 6.10 -9.41 -8.12
CA LEU A 188 6.61 -8.37 -7.23
C LEU A 188 7.81 -8.88 -6.44
N LYS A 189 8.89 -8.10 -6.39
CA LYS A 189 9.93 -8.22 -5.37
C LYS A 189 9.47 -7.47 -4.12
N ARG A 190 9.48 -8.13 -2.96
CA ARG A 190 9.05 -7.57 -1.67
C ARG A 190 10.27 -7.22 -0.82
N ILE A 191 10.45 -5.92 -0.57
CA ILE A 191 11.56 -5.43 0.24
C ILE A 191 11.07 -5.08 1.65
N LYS A 192 11.85 -5.43 2.67
CA LYS A 192 11.60 -5.01 4.07
C LYS A 192 11.45 -3.50 4.14
N ALA A 193 10.68 -3.03 5.12
CA ALA A 193 10.60 -1.60 5.39
C ALA A 193 12.01 -1.04 5.58
N ASN A 194 12.31 0.03 4.85
CA ASN A 194 13.65 0.60 4.76
C ASN A 194 13.57 2.12 4.62
N ILE A 195 14.70 2.79 4.85
CA ILE A 195 14.94 4.20 4.51
C ILE A 195 16.33 4.32 3.91
N ILE A 196 16.52 5.33 3.04
CA ILE A 196 17.81 5.67 2.44
C ILE A 196 18.21 7.04 2.97
N GLY A 197 19.44 7.16 3.48
CA GLY A 197 19.97 8.41 3.99
C GLY A 197 20.19 9.43 2.88
N ASN A 198 19.97 10.70 3.20
CA ASN A 198 20.25 11.83 2.31
C ASN A 198 21.29 12.80 2.90
N GLY A 199 21.97 12.37 3.97
CA GLY A 199 23.00 13.15 4.67
C GLY A 199 22.52 14.39 5.43
N ASN A 200 21.21 14.67 5.44
CA ASN A 200 20.67 15.93 6.00
C ASN A 200 19.51 15.71 6.99
N GLU A 201 18.57 14.81 6.67
CA GLU A 201 17.39 14.55 7.48
C GLU A 201 17.65 13.47 8.53
N THR A 202 16.97 13.60 9.68
CA THR A 202 17.01 12.56 10.71
C THR A 202 16.32 11.28 10.25
N ILE A 203 16.66 10.13 10.82
CA ILE A 203 15.97 8.85 10.57
C ILE A 203 14.46 8.98 10.78
N LYS A 204 14.02 9.72 11.81
CA LYS A 204 12.60 10.00 12.05
C LYS A 204 11.97 10.76 10.88
N GLU A 205 12.62 11.82 10.40
CA GLU A 205 12.13 12.62 9.27
C GLU A 205 12.10 11.80 7.97
N LEU A 206 13.10 10.95 7.72
CA LEU A 206 13.11 10.02 6.58
C LEU A 206 11.91 9.05 6.61
N ILE A 207 11.58 8.51 7.79
CA ILE A 207 10.39 7.64 7.96
C ILE A 207 9.10 8.42 7.71
N GLU A 208 8.97 9.64 8.27
CA GLU A 208 7.79 10.48 8.10
C GLU A 208 7.57 10.88 6.64
N ASN A 209 8.64 11.29 5.94
CA ASN A 209 8.62 11.63 4.52
C ASN A 209 8.25 10.42 3.65
N LYS A 210 8.85 9.26 3.93
CA LYS A 210 8.51 8.02 3.21
C LYS A 210 7.05 7.63 3.45
N ASN A 211 6.52 7.79 4.65
CA ASN A 211 5.11 7.55 4.94
C ASN A 211 4.18 8.52 4.19
N LYS A 212 4.54 9.80 4.08
CA LYS A 212 3.79 10.81 3.29
C LYS A 212 3.75 10.46 1.81
N TYR A 213 4.84 9.93 1.26
CA TYR A 213 4.85 9.43 -0.10
C TYR A 213 3.99 8.17 -0.25
N ARG A 214 4.19 7.18 0.63
CA ARG A 214 3.42 5.93 0.65
C ARG A 214 1.92 6.16 0.79
N SER A 215 1.49 7.19 1.52
CA SER A 215 0.05 7.47 1.69
C SER A 215 -0.66 7.89 0.40
N GLN A 216 0.10 8.34 -0.61
CA GLN A 216 -0.43 8.71 -1.93
C GLN A 216 -0.78 7.49 -2.79
N LEU A 217 -0.25 6.31 -2.45
CA LEU A 217 -0.52 5.06 -3.17
C LEU A 217 -1.71 4.34 -2.52
N PRO A 218 -2.81 4.05 -3.27
CA PRO A 218 -3.98 3.36 -2.72
C PRO A 218 -3.68 2.01 -2.06
N SER A 219 -2.62 1.33 -2.50
CA SER A 219 -2.16 0.06 -1.92
C SER A 219 -1.52 0.19 -0.54
N LEU A 220 -1.07 1.39 -0.16
CA LEU A 220 -0.26 1.67 1.03
C LEU A 220 -0.86 2.74 1.95
N THR A 221 -1.97 3.39 1.58
CA THR A 221 -2.60 4.51 2.31
C THR A 221 -2.74 4.25 3.82
N ASN A 222 -3.17 3.05 4.23
CA ASN A 222 -3.34 2.69 5.65
C ASN A 222 -2.26 1.75 6.19
N ARG A 223 -1.09 1.71 5.54
CA ARG A 223 0.05 0.85 5.90
C ARG A 223 1.32 1.67 6.11
N PRO A 224 1.29 2.66 7.03
CA PRO A 224 2.49 3.42 7.35
C PRO A 224 3.51 2.52 8.04
N ILE A 225 4.77 2.82 7.81
CA ILE A 225 5.89 2.34 8.62
C ILE A 225 5.69 2.91 10.02
N LYS A 226 5.44 2.03 11.01
CA LYS A 226 5.26 2.41 12.40
C LYS A 226 6.60 2.39 13.14
N ILE A 227 6.83 3.41 13.96
CA ILE A 227 7.97 3.46 14.90
C ILE A 227 7.57 2.71 16.17
N ASP A 228 7.64 1.38 16.12
CA ASP A 228 7.43 0.50 17.27
C ASP A 228 8.77 0.01 17.86
N ASP A 229 8.70 -0.89 18.84
CA ASP A 229 9.89 -1.37 19.55
C ASP A 229 10.82 -2.20 18.66
N GLU A 230 10.29 -2.88 17.65
CA GLU A 230 11.11 -3.58 16.65
C GLU A 230 11.91 -2.56 15.83
N THR A 231 11.23 -1.51 15.32
CA THR A 231 11.87 -0.44 14.55
C THR A 231 12.99 0.23 15.36
N LYS A 232 12.70 0.60 16.62
CA LYS A 232 13.71 1.19 17.52
C LYS A 232 14.88 0.26 17.79
N THR A 233 14.62 -1.03 17.94
CA THR A 233 15.66 -2.03 18.20
C THR A 233 16.58 -2.19 17.00
N LEU A 234 16.05 -2.24 15.78
CA LEU A 234 16.85 -2.35 14.55
C LEU A 234 17.71 -1.11 14.33
N ILE A 235 17.14 0.09 14.51
CA ILE A 235 17.88 1.35 14.42
C ILE A 235 19.05 1.37 15.42
N ARG A 236 18.81 0.96 16.68
CA ARG A 236 19.86 0.89 17.70
C ARG A 236 20.94 -0.14 17.37
N ARG A 237 20.55 -1.31 16.85
CA ARG A 237 21.50 -2.36 16.42
C ARG A 237 22.40 -1.89 15.28
N ALA A 238 21.90 -1.03 14.41
CA ALA A 238 22.69 -0.39 13.37
C ALA A 238 23.58 0.77 13.88
N GLY A 239 23.59 1.05 15.18
CA GLY A 239 24.39 2.11 15.78
C GLY A 239 23.76 3.51 15.74
N TYR A 240 22.49 3.61 15.36
CA TYR A 240 21.79 4.88 15.21
C TYR A 240 20.70 5.11 16.27
N THR A 241 20.19 6.34 16.32
CA THR A 241 18.96 6.72 17.03
C THR A 241 17.98 7.36 16.04
N LEU A 242 16.74 7.61 16.47
CA LEU A 242 15.76 8.30 15.62
C LEU A 242 16.21 9.71 15.20
N ASP A 243 17.07 10.34 16.01
CA ASP A 243 17.59 11.69 15.78
C ASP A 243 18.94 11.67 15.03
N SER A 244 19.48 10.48 14.72
CA SER A 244 20.67 10.37 13.88
C SER A 244 20.35 10.76 12.44
N VAL A 245 21.32 11.40 11.78
CA VAL A 245 21.30 11.62 10.33
C VAL A 245 22.00 10.45 9.67
N LEU A 246 21.28 9.76 8.78
CA LEU A 246 21.81 8.62 8.04
C LEU A 246 22.67 9.16 6.87
N PRO A 247 23.93 8.67 6.69
CA PRO A 247 24.79 9.10 5.58
C PRO A 247 24.10 8.98 4.22
N ASP A 248 24.48 9.87 3.31
CA ASP A 248 23.89 9.91 1.96
C ASP A 248 24.09 8.58 1.23
N GLY A 249 23.01 8.02 0.70
CA GLY A 249 22.98 6.72 0.01
C GLY A 249 22.98 5.49 0.92
N GLU A 250 23.11 5.63 2.24
CA GLU A 250 23.11 4.47 3.15
C GLU A 250 21.69 3.91 3.33
N LEU A 251 21.53 2.60 3.12
CA LEU A 251 20.26 1.89 3.28
C LEU A 251 20.14 1.33 4.71
N LEU A 252 19.08 1.72 5.41
CA LEU A 252 18.75 1.16 6.72
C LEU A 252 17.42 0.40 6.68
N TYR A 253 17.48 -0.89 6.98
CA TYR A 253 16.28 -1.70 7.21
C TYR A 253 15.73 -1.48 8.61
N ILE A 254 14.43 -1.18 8.67
CA ILE A 254 13.73 -0.83 9.91
C ILE A 254 12.65 -1.84 10.29
N LYS A 255 12.55 -2.94 9.54
CA LYS A 255 11.74 -4.12 9.85
C LYS A 255 12.46 -5.41 9.47
N THR A 256 12.21 -6.48 10.22
CA THR A 256 12.82 -7.79 9.93
C THR A 256 12.06 -8.57 8.85
N LYS A 257 10.77 -8.28 8.65
CA LYS A 257 9.86 -9.04 7.79
C LYS A 257 9.61 -8.37 6.44
N ASN A 258 9.59 -9.17 5.38
CA ASN A 258 9.20 -8.79 4.01
C ASN A 258 7.66 -8.69 3.88
N ASN A 259 7.02 -7.92 4.75
CA ASN A 259 5.57 -7.76 4.73
C ASN A 259 5.18 -6.30 4.50
N VAL A 260 4.40 -6.07 3.47
CA VAL A 260 3.90 -4.72 3.13
C VAL A 260 2.93 -4.20 4.18
N SER A 261 2.22 -5.08 4.89
CA SER A 261 1.44 -4.64 6.06
C SER A 261 2.31 -4.13 7.22
N ALA A 262 3.60 -4.50 7.25
CA ALA A 262 4.59 -4.00 8.20
C ALA A 262 5.38 -2.78 7.66
N GLY A 263 5.01 -2.24 6.49
CA GLY A 263 5.70 -1.10 5.88
C GLY A 263 6.70 -1.46 4.79
N GLY A 264 6.74 -2.72 4.34
CA GLY A 264 7.57 -3.14 3.20
C GLY A 264 7.17 -2.45 1.90
N ASP A 265 8.09 -2.44 0.95
CA ASP A 265 7.92 -1.91 -0.41
C ASP A 265 7.69 -3.07 -1.39
N SER A 266 6.98 -2.78 -2.48
CA SER A 266 6.73 -3.75 -3.55
C SER A 266 7.17 -3.18 -4.88
N ILE A 267 8.11 -3.87 -5.54
CA ILE A 267 8.70 -3.48 -6.81
C ILE A 267 8.19 -4.43 -7.88
N ASP A 268 7.59 -3.91 -8.94
CA ASP A 268 7.20 -4.72 -10.10
C ASP A 268 8.44 -5.20 -10.87
N ILE A 269 8.48 -6.50 -11.10
CA ILE A 269 9.58 -7.22 -11.75
C ILE A 269 9.07 -8.21 -12.81
N THR A 270 7.80 -8.09 -13.19
CA THR A 270 7.13 -9.07 -14.07
C THR A 270 7.89 -9.32 -15.37
N ASP A 271 8.36 -8.26 -16.02
CA ASP A 271 9.09 -8.36 -17.29
C ASP A 271 10.56 -8.79 -17.11
N GLN A 272 11.09 -8.71 -15.88
CA GLN A 272 12.47 -9.06 -15.52
C GLN A 272 12.60 -10.53 -15.08
N LEU A 273 11.47 -11.19 -14.81
CA LEU A 273 11.42 -12.56 -14.33
C LEU A 273 11.93 -13.54 -15.40
N SER A 274 12.85 -14.42 -15.01
CA SER A 274 13.36 -15.45 -15.91
C SER A 274 12.29 -16.48 -16.28
N GLU A 275 12.43 -17.10 -17.46
CA GLU A 275 11.51 -18.16 -17.90
C GLU A 275 11.50 -19.38 -16.96
N ASN A 276 12.64 -19.70 -16.35
CA ASN A 276 12.72 -20.80 -15.38
C ASN A 276 11.85 -20.53 -14.15
N ILE A 277 11.91 -19.31 -13.60
CA ILE A 277 11.11 -18.94 -12.41
C ILE A 277 9.63 -18.87 -12.77
N LYS A 278 9.28 -18.37 -13.97
CA LYS A 278 7.91 -18.42 -14.48
C LYS A 278 7.40 -19.85 -14.56
N GLN A 279 8.20 -20.77 -15.12
CA GLN A 279 7.82 -22.17 -15.24
C GLN A 279 7.63 -22.84 -13.88
N ILE A 280 8.51 -22.59 -12.90
CA ILE A 280 8.35 -23.10 -11.52
C ILE A 280 7.02 -22.64 -10.91
N ALA A 281 6.64 -21.37 -11.11
CA ALA A 281 5.36 -20.84 -10.64
C ALA A 281 4.16 -21.50 -11.36
N ILE A 282 4.25 -21.72 -12.67
CA ILE A 282 3.21 -22.40 -13.45
C ILE A 282 3.07 -23.87 -13.01
N ASP A 283 4.17 -24.60 -12.91
CA ASP A 283 4.21 -26.00 -12.47
C ASP A 283 3.60 -26.16 -11.06
N ALA A 284 3.87 -25.21 -10.16
CA ALA A 284 3.28 -25.19 -8.82
C ALA A 284 1.74 -25.12 -8.87
N THR A 285 1.15 -24.39 -9.82
CA THR A 285 -0.31 -24.35 -10.01
C THR A 285 -0.86 -25.65 -10.59
N ASN A 286 -0.15 -26.25 -11.55
CA ASN A 286 -0.52 -27.50 -12.22
C ASN A 286 -0.48 -28.73 -11.29
N CYS A 287 0.09 -28.61 -10.09
CA CYS A 287 0.09 -29.67 -9.08
C CYS A 287 -1.29 -29.91 -8.42
N PHE A 288 -2.24 -29.00 -8.61
CA PHE A 288 -3.55 -29.03 -7.96
C PHE A 288 -4.68 -29.21 -8.97
N ASP A 289 -5.68 -30.02 -8.59
CA ASP A 289 -6.89 -30.19 -9.38
C ASP A 289 -7.73 -28.90 -9.34
N SER A 290 -7.69 -28.16 -10.46
CA SER A 290 -8.44 -26.91 -10.69
C SER A 290 -8.03 -25.75 -9.75
N LEU A 291 -6.82 -25.23 -9.96
CA LEU A 291 -6.33 -23.96 -9.40
C LEU A 291 -5.97 -22.97 -10.53
N PRO A 292 -6.97 -22.42 -11.25
CA PRO A 292 -6.72 -21.60 -12.44
C PRO A 292 -6.08 -20.25 -12.13
N HIS A 293 -6.14 -19.77 -10.89
CA HIS A 293 -5.41 -18.57 -10.49
C HIS A 293 -5.07 -18.60 -9.01
N CYS A 294 -3.91 -18.06 -8.68
CA CYS A 294 -3.44 -17.91 -7.31
C CYS A 294 -2.27 -16.93 -7.24
N GLY A 295 -1.95 -16.48 -6.03
CA GLY A 295 -0.68 -15.82 -5.74
C GLY A 295 0.29 -16.82 -5.12
N ILE A 296 1.52 -16.85 -5.60
CA ILE A 296 2.56 -17.78 -5.18
C ILE A 296 3.71 -16.97 -4.58
N ASP A 297 4.16 -17.37 -3.39
CA ASP A 297 5.32 -16.81 -2.72
C ASP A 297 6.53 -17.69 -2.93
N LEU A 298 7.61 -17.10 -3.41
CA LEU A 298 8.87 -17.77 -3.72
C LEU A 298 10.02 -17.06 -3.03
N MET A 299 11.03 -17.84 -2.65
CA MET A 299 12.37 -17.30 -2.46
C MET A 299 13.15 -17.55 -3.75
N VAL A 300 13.80 -16.53 -4.27
CA VAL A 300 14.46 -16.54 -5.58
C VAL A 300 15.93 -16.17 -5.43
N ASP A 301 16.80 -17.07 -5.87
CA ASP A 301 18.21 -16.80 -6.10
C ASP A 301 18.38 -16.43 -7.58
N GLU A 302 18.37 -15.12 -7.84
CA GLU A 302 18.46 -14.57 -9.19
C GLU A 302 19.78 -14.94 -9.87
N ALA A 303 20.89 -14.97 -9.11
CA ALA A 303 22.22 -15.22 -9.64
C ALA A 303 22.36 -16.65 -10.19
N ASN A 304 21.78 -17.62 -9.50
CA ASN A 304 21.80 -19.03 -9.92
C ASN A 304 20.53 -19.46 -10.66
N ASN A 305 19.60 -18.53 -10.90
CA ASN A 305 18.32 -18.78 -11.54
C ASN A 305 17.51 -19.91 -10.86
N LYS A 306 17.54 -19.95 -9.53
CA LYS A 306 16.86 -20.95 -8.70
C LYS A 306 15.73 -20.31 -7.91
N ALA A 307 14.65 -21.05 -7.68
CA ALA A 307 13.57 -20.60 -6.82
C ALA A 307 13.00 -21.78 -6.04
N VAL A 308 12.43 -21.49 -4.87
CA VAL A 308 11.67 -22.45 -4.06
C VAL A 308 10.32 -21.85 -3.67
N ILE A 309 9.27 -22.66 -3.77
CA ILE A 309 7.91 -22.27 -3.37
C ILE A 309 7.81 -22.27 -1.85
N ILE A 310 7.39 -21.14 -1.29
CA ILE A 310 7.15 -20.95 0.16
C ILE A 310 5.68 -21.14 0.51
N GLU A 311 4.78 -20.56 -0.29
CA GLU A 311 3.34 -20.58 -0.04
C GLU A 311 2.54 -20.40 -1.33
N ILE A 312 1.39 -21.06 -1.43
CA ILE A 312 0.42 -20.86 -2.52
C ILE A 312 -0.87 -20.32 -1.91
N ASN A 313 -1.36 -19.20 -2.42
CA ASN A 313 -2.50 -18.47 -1.90
C ASN A 313 -3.62 -18.39 -2.94
N SER A 314 -4.63 -19.26 -2.80
CA SER A 314 -5.82 -19.30 -3.67
C SER A 314 -6.75 -18.07 -3.56
N ARG A 315 -6.47 -17.14 -2.64
CA ARG A 315 -7.20 -15.87 -2.46
C ARG A 315 -6.22 -14.72 -2.22
N ALA A 316 -5.17 -14.65 -3.03
CA ALA A 316 -4.16 -13.61 -2.91
C ALA A 316 -4.73 -12.23 -3.26
N HIS A 317 -4.28 -11.20 -2.53
CA HIS A 317 -4.61 -9.82 -2.83
C HIS A 317 -3.80 -9.33 -4.03
N ILE A 318 -4.47 -8.59 -4.92
CA ILE A 318 -3.86 -8.05 -6.14
C ILE A 318 -3.46 -6.58 -6.01
N THR A 319 -3.87 -5.92 -4.93
CA THR A 319 -3.71 -4.48 -4.69
C THR A 319 -2.30 -3.95 -4.91
N GLN A 320 -1.27 -4.72 -4.55
CA GLN A 320 0.12 -4.30 -4.69
C GLN A 320 0.63 -4.42 -6.13
N HIS A 321 0.06 -5.31 -6.93
CA HIS A 321 0.35 -5.40 -8.36
C HIS A 321 -0.35 -4.25 -9.11
N LEU A 322 -1.52 -3.79 -8.62
CA LEU A 322 -2.25 -2.65 -9.19
C LEU A 322 -1.57 -1.30 -8.92
N PHE A 323 -0.92 -1.15 -7.77
CA PHE A 323 -0.23 0.07 -7.35
C PHE A 323 1.08 -0.30 -6.67
N PRO A 324 2.12 -0.69 -7.42
CA PRO A 324 3.43 -0.98 -6.85
C PRO A 324 4.07 0.31 -6.30
N MET A 325 5.04 0.16 -5.39
CA MET A 325 5.84 1.29 -4.91
C MET A 325 6.74 1.82 -6.03
N GLU A 326 7.30 0.90 -6.81
CA GLU A 326 8.20 1.13 -7.95
C GLU A 326 7.87 0.16 -9.09
N GLY A 327 8.03 0.61 -10.33
CA GLY A 327 7.75 -0.19 -11.53
C GLY A 327 6.31 -0.07 -12.04
N GLN A 328 5.93 -0.99 -12.93
CA GLN A 328 4.68 -0.88 -13.69
C GLN A 328 3.50 -1.53 -12.98
N ALA A 329 2.35 -0.86 -13.01
CA ALA A 329 1.11 -1.46 -12.55
C ALA A 329 0.64 -2.59 -13.49
N ARG A 330 0.14 -3.70 -12.93
CA ARG A 330 -0.27 -4.90 -13.67
C ARG A 330 -1.77 -5.12 -13.60
N ASP A 331 -2.39 -5.24 -14.77
CA ASP A 331 -3.84 -5.35 -14.95
C ASP A 331 -4.36 -6.79 -14.75
N ILE A 332 -4.21 -7.28 -13.52
CA ILE A 332 -4.73 -8.59 -13.11
C ILE A 332 -6.27 -8.69 -13.26
N PRO A 333 -7.08 -7.64 -12.93
CA PRO A 333 -8.53 -7.68 -13.13
C PRO A 333 -8.90 -8.02 -14.57
N ARG A 334 -8.24 -7.40 -15.57
CA ARG A 334 -8.45 -7.73 -16.98
C ARG A 334 -8.21 -9.22 -17.25
N SER A 335 -7.09 -9.76 -16.77
CA SER A 335 -6.71 -11.16 -17.01
C SER A 335 -7.68 -12.14 -16.34
N LEU A 336 -8.17 -11.81 -15.14
CA LEU A 336 -9.19 -12.61 -14.46
C LEU A 336 -10.51 -12.61 -15.25
N ILE A 337 -11.02 -11.44 -15.65
CA ILE A 337 -12.29 -11.38 -16.40
C ILE A 337 -12.13 -11.98 -17.80
N ASP A 338 -10.97 -11.87 -18.43
CA ASP A 338 -10.62 -12.54 -19.69
C ASP A 338 -10.69 -14.07 -19.58
N PHE A 339 -10.29 -14.63 -18.44
CA PHE A 339 -10.36 -16.06 -18.16
C PHE A 339 -11.79 -16.54 -17.91
N TYR A 340 -12.54 -15.84 -17.03
CA TYR A 340 -13.90 -16.24 -16.66
C TYR A 340 -14.95 -15.94 -17.76
N PHE A 341 -14.75 -14.88 -18.55
CA PHE A 341 -15.69 -14.41 -19.57
C PHE A 341 -14.94 -14.05 -20.88
N PRO A 342 -14.33 -15.03 -21.57
CA PRO A 342 -13.48 -14.77 -22.73
C PRO A 342 -14.20 -14.08 -23.89
N GLU A 343 -15.52 -14.25 -24.01
CA GLU A 343 -16.37 -13.57 -24.99
C GLU A 343 -16.42 -12.04 -24.83
N THR A 344 -15.98 -11.53 -23.67
CA THR A 344 -16.03 -10.09 -23.34
C THR A 344 -14.74 -9.33 -23.65
N LYS A 345 -13.71 -10.01 -24.18
CA LYS A 345 -12.39 -9.41 -24.47
C LYS A 345 -12.46 -8.19 -25.41
N ASN A 346 -13.39 -8.21 -26.36
CA ASN A 346 -13.52 -7.19 -27.41
C ASN A 346 -14.57 -6.15 -27.03
N TYR A 347 -14.23 -5.23 -26.12
CA TYR A 347 -15.08 -4.09 -25.75
C TYR A 347 -14.33 -2.75 -25.85
N ASN A 348 -15.08 -1.64 -25.97
CA ASN A 348 -14.47 -0.31 -25.98
C ASN A 348 -14.04 0.11 -24.56
N ARG A 349 -12.81 -0.27 -24.22
CA ARG A 349 -12.24 -0.10 -22.89
C ARG A 349 -12.05 1.35 -22.50
N LEU A 350 -11.45 2.17 -23.38
CA LEU A 350 -11.22 3.60 -23.16
C LEU A 350 -12.52 4.38 -22.94
N ASP A 351 -13.56 4.08 -23.74
CA ASP A 351 -14.87 4.70 -23.54
C ASP A 351 -15.49 4.32 -22.19
N SER A 352 -15.30 3.07 -21.77
CA SER A 352 -15.82 2.55 -20.50
C SER A 352 -15.12 3.14 -19.26
N PHE A 353 -13.90 3.66 -19.40
CA PHE A 353 -13.16 4.33 -18.31
C PHE A 353 -13.77 5.67 -17.89
N LYS A 354 -14.62 6.27 -18.74
CA LYS A 354 -15.36 7.50 -18.43
C LYS A 354 -16.32 7.36 -17.25
N MET A 355 -16.63 6.14 -16.83
CA MET A 355 -17.48 5.87 -15.67
C MET A 355 -16.85 4.84 -14.74
N PHE A 356 -17.18 4.97 -13.46
CA PHE A 356 -16.83 4.00 -12.42
C PHE A 356 -18.01 3.76 -11.47
N ILE A 357 -17.96 2.68 -10.71
CA ILE A 357 -19.05 2.29 -9.81
C ILE A 357 -18.98 3.10 -8.52
N ASP A 358 -20.13 3.54 -8.00
CA ASP A 358 -20.25 4.08 -6.64
C ASP A 358 -20.15 2.95 -5.61
N TYR A 359 -18.91 2.58 -5.29
CA TYR A 359 -18.62 1.49 -4.35
C TYR A 359 -18.90 1.89 -2.90
N ASP A 360 -18.85 3.18 -2.57
CA ASP A 360 -19.11 3.66 -1.21
C ASP A 360 -20.58 3.46 -0.86
N TYR A 361 -21.51 3.78 -1.78
CA TYR A 361 -22.92 3.46 -1.62
C TYR A 361 -23.17 1.95 -1.45
N ILE A 362 -22.55 1.12 -2.30
CA ILE A 362 -22.67 -0.34 -2.21
C ILE A 362 -22.22 -0.84 -0.84
N TYR A 363 -21.06 -0.36 -0.39
CA TYR A 363 -20.49 -0.73 0.90
C TYR A 363 -21.40 -0.33 2.05
N ASP A 364 -21.82 0.93 2.10
CA ASP A 364 -22.63 1.45 3.20
C ASP A 364 -23.99 0.77 3.28
N SER A 365 -24.67 0.53 2.14
CA SER A 365 -25.95 -0.18 2.10
C SER A 365 -25.87 -1.64 2.52
N CYS A 366 -24.75 -2.33 2.26
CA CYS A 366 -24.55 -3.70 2.77
C CYS A 366 -24.22 -3.70 4.27
N ILE A 367 -23.35 -2.80 4.73
CA ILE A 367 -22.88 -2.76 6.13
C ILE A 367 -23.98 -2.27 7.08
N SER A 368 -24.82 -1.33 6.65
CA SER A 368 -26.01 -0.88 7.41
C SER A 368 -27.08 -1.98 7.53
N ARG A 369 -26.95 -3.08 6.77
CA ARG A 369 -27.94 -4.16 6.62
C ARG A 369 -29.27 -3.71 6.02
N GLU A 370 -29.29 -2.57 5.34
CA GLU A 370 -30.44 -2.13 4.54
C GLU A 370 -30.66 -3.03 3.32
N ALA A 371 -29.57 -3.58 2.77
CA ALA A 371 -29.61 -4.55 1.67
C ALA A 371 -28.77 -5.79 2.01
N ALA A 372 -29.37 -6.98 1.87
CA ALA A 372 -28.66 -8.25 1.99
C ALA A 372 -27.73 -8.52 0.80
N GLU A 373 -28.11 -8.00 -0.38
CA GLU A 373 -27.39 -8.09 -1.64
C GLU A 373 -27.80 -6.90 -2.53
N ILE A 374 -26.87 -6.40 -3.33
CA ILE A 374 -27.07 -5.27 -4.24
C ILE A 374 -26.76 -5.73 -5.65
N ARG A 375 -27.73 -5.56 -6.56
CA ARG A 375 -27.51 -5.69 -8.00
C ARG A 375 -27.01 -4.35 -8.55
N ILE A 376 -25.81 -4.34 -9.11
CA ILE A 376 -25.22 -3.14 -9.72
C ILE A 376 -25.95 -2.87 -11.04
N THR A 377 -26.43 -1.64 -11.21
CA THR A 377 -27.07 -1.20 -12.44
C THR A 377 -26.10 -1.25 -13.61
N LYS A 378 -26.56 -1.71 -14.78
CA LYS A 378 -25.69 -1.84 -15.96
C LYS A 378 -25.16 -0.50 -16.42
N LYS A 379 -23.93 -0.51 -16.93
CA LYS A 379 -23.35 0.61 -17.68
C LYS A 379 -24.29 0.97 -18.85
N PRO A 380 -24.45 2.27 -19.18
CA PRO A 380 -25.13 2.68 -20.41
C PRO A 380 -24.53 1.97 -21.64
N GLU A 381 -25.39 1.52 -22.55
CA GLU A 381 -25.02 0.90 -23.82
C GLU A 381 -24.50 1.95 -24.80
N GLY A 382 -23.52 1.60 -25.65
CA GLY A 382 -22.97 2.51 -26.65
C GLY A 382 -22.02 3.59 -26.08
N PRO A 383 -21.63 4.58 -26.90
CA PRO A 383 -20.59 5.54 -26.55
C PRO A 383 -21.00 6.50 -25.43
N ILE A 384 -20.14 6.61 -24.41
CA ILE A 384 -20.34 7.49 -23.26
C ILE A 384 -19.79 8.88 -23.57
N LEU A 385 -20.67 9.89 -23.49
CA LEU A 385 -20.29 11.30 -23.53
C LEU A 385 -20.35 11.89 -22.13
N LEU A 386 -19.41 12.79 -21.81
CA LEU A 386 -19.40 13.53 -20.55
C LEU A 386 -19.57 15.02 -20.83
N THR A 387 -20.54 15.64 -20.16
CA THR A 387 -20.92 17.03 -20.35
C THR A 387 -21.02 17.74 -19.00
N ARG A 388 -20.59 18.99 -18.96
CA ARG A 388 -20.79 19.89 -17.83
C ARG A 388 -21.74 21.01 -18.25
N TYR A 389 -22.84 21.18 -17.53
CA TYR A 389 -23.72 22.32 -17.60
C TYR A 389 -23.41 23.28 -16.46
N LEU A 390 -23.12 24.53 -16.81
CA LEU A 390 -23.02 25.63 -15.85
C LEU A 390 -24.32 26.42 -15.91
N ILE A 391 -24.98 26.57 -14.76
CA ILE A 391 -26.27 27.21 -14.66
C ILE A 391 -26.12 28.46 -13.80
N ASN A 392 -26.45 29.60 -14.41
CA ASN A 392 -26.38 30.90 -13.78
C ASN A 392 -27.80 31.42 -13.53
N GLY A 393 -28.00 32.26 -12.51
CA GLY A 393 -29.31 32.85 -12.20
C GLY A 393 -30.32 31.89 -11.56
N VAL A 394 -29.83 30.76 -11.02
CA VAL A 394 -30.63 29.78 -10.26
C VAL A 394 -29.89 29.44 -8.97
N LYS A 395 -30.59 29.49 -7.83
CA LYS A 395 -30.02 29.12 -6.52
C LYS A 395 -30.13 27.61 -6.31
N LEU A 396 -29.04 26.96 -5.87
CA LEU A 396 -29.08 25.56 -5.46
C LEU A 396 -29.86 25.43 -4.15
N THR A 397 -31.00 24.76 -4.19
CA THR A 397 -31.78 24.35 -3.02
C THR A 397 -31.90 22.83 -3.00
N ASP A 398 -32.18 22.24 -1.83
CA ASP A 398 -32.36 20.79 -1.70
C ASP A 398 -33.47 20.27 -2.61
N GLN A 399 -34.57 21.03 -2.73
CA GLN A 399 -35.67 20.71 -3.65
C GLN A 399 -35.22 20.73 -5.12
N PHE A 400 -34.42 21.74 -5.51
CA PHE A 400 -33.88 21.81 -6.86
C PHE A 400 -32.95 20.64 -7.14
N ALA A 401 -32.01 20.35 -6.24
CA ALA A 401 -31.06 19.25 -6.36
C ALA A 401 -31.77 17.87 -6.42
N ALA A 402 -32.75 17.63 -5.55
CA ALA A 402 -33.57 16.43 -5.56
C ALA A 402 -34.36 16.29 -6.87
N ARG A 403 -34.88 17.39 -7.41
CA ARG A 403 -35.58 17.38 -8.70
C ARG A 403 -34.65 17.10 -9.87
N VAL A 404 -33.47 17.70 -9.89
CA VAL A 404 -32.42 17.42 -10.89
C VAL A 404 -32.03 15.94 -10.86
N LYS A 405 -31.80 15.37 -9.66
CA LYS A 405 -31.53 13.94 -9.49
C LYS A 405 -32.63 13.07 -10.07
N ARG A 406 -33.91 13.43 -9.85
CA ARG A 406 -35.06 12.72 -10.44
C ARG A 406 -35.12 12.85 -11.96
N ILE A 407 -34.78 14.02 -12.51
CA ILE A 407 -34.66 14.22 -13.95
C ILE A 407 -33.54 13.35 -14.53
N ALA A 408 -32.39 13.28 -13.86
CA ALA A 408 -31.27 12.43 -14.26
C ALA A 408 -31.66 10.94 -14.30
N TYR A 409 -32.32 10.46 -13.23
CA TYR A 409 -32.83 9.09 -13.14
C TYR A 409 -33.79 8.76 -14.29
N ASN A 410 -34.80 9.62 -14.52
CA ASN A 410 -35.79 9.41 -15.59
C ASN A 410 -35.16 9.41 -16.99
N ASN A 411 -34.06 10.13 -17.18
CA ASN A 411 -33.31 10.18 -18.43
C ASN A 411 -32.15 9.18 -18.49
N GLN A 412 -31.98 8.32 -17.48
CA GLN A 412 -30.92 7.31 -17.40
C GLN A 412 -29.51 7.89 -17.62
N VAL A 413 -29.25 9.08 -17.08
CA VAL A 413 -27.92 9.70 -17.08
C VAL A 413 -27.31 9.63 -15.69
N SER A 414 -25.99 9.43 -15.63
CA SER A 414 -25.21 9.46 -14.39
C SER A 414 -24.50 10.81 -14.24
N GLY A 415 -23.97 11.11 -13.06
CA GLY A 415 -23.20 12.32 -12.79
C GLY A 415 -23.51 12.92 -11.44
N TYR A 416 -23.39 14.24 -11.32
CA TYR A 416 -23.64 14.91 -10.05
C TYR A 416 -23.95 16.39 -10.24
N ILE A 417 -24.62 16.97 -9.25
CA ILE A 417 -24.84 18.40 -9.12
C ILE A 417 -24.00 18.93 -7.96
N LYS A 418 -23.34 20.07 -8.16
CA LYS A 418 -22.62 20.76 -7.09
C LYS A 418 -22.74 22.28 -7.22
N PRO A 419 -22.73 23.03 -6.11
CA PRO A 419 -22.59 24.48 -6.15
C PRO A 419 -21.18 24.89 -6.60
N LEU A 420 -21.05 26.13 -7.06
CA LEU A 420 -19.79 26.80 -7.32
C LEU A 420 -19.62 27.99 -6.36
N ASN A 421 -18.37 28.40 -6.14
CA ASN A 421 -18.02 29.45 -5.18
C ASN A 421 -18.66 30.81 -5.51
N ASN A 422 -18.98 31.06 -6.78
CA ASN A 422 -19.63 32.27 -7.25
C ASN A 422 -21.17 32.23 -7.16
N GLY A 423 -21.74 31.18 -6.56
CA GLY A 423 -23.19 30.98 -6.43
C GLY A 423 -23.84 30.26 -7.61
N ASP A 424 -23.12 30.01 -8.70
CA ASP A 424 -23.61 29.24 -9.85
C ASP A 424 -23.68 27.74 -9.53
N ILE A 425 -24.36 27.00 -10.39
CA ILE A 425 -24.53 25.55 -10.25
C ILE A 425 -23.76 24.84 -11.37
N SER A 426 -23.02 23.80 -11.00
CA SER A 426 -22.36 22.90 -11.95
C SER A 426 -23.05 21.53 -11.92
N ILE A 427 -23.68 21.16 -13.03
CA ILE A 427 -24.25 19.83 -13.24
C ILE A 427 -23.34 19.08 -14.21
N ILE A 428 -22.80 17.95 -13.76
CA ILE A 428 -22.05 17.02 -14.60
C ILE A 428 -22.99 15.88 -14.96
N VAL A 429 -23.04 15.52 -16.23
CA VAL A 429 -23.77 14.34 -16.71
C VAL A 429 -22.91 13.48 -17.63
N GLY A 430 -23.15 12.18 -17.58
CA GLY A 430 -22.60 11.20 -18.50
C GLY A 430 -23.64 10.18 -18.94
N GLY A 431 -23.50 9.76 -20.20
CA GLY A 431 -24.37 8.81 -20.86
C GLY A 431 -24.38 9.03 -22.37
N ASN A 432 -25.35 8.45 -23.05
CA ASN A 432 -25.44 8.54 -24.51
C ASN A 432 -25.88 9.95 -24.94
N LYS A 433 -25.44 10.37 -26.14
CA LYS A 433 -25.79 11.67 -26.73
C LYS A 433 -27.29 11.99 -26.65
N ASN A 434 -28.15 11.03 -27.00
CA ASN A 434 -29.59 11.21 -26.99
C ASN A 434 -30.13 11.40 -25.57
N LYS A 435 -29.68 10.60 -24.61
CA LYS A 435 -30.09 10.67 -23.19
C LYS A 435 -29.65 11.98 -22.54
N ILE A 436 -28.43 12.44 -22.84
CA ILE A 436 -27.93 13.75 -22.40
C ILE A 436 -28.76 14.90 -22.98
N GLY A 437 -29.17 14.82 -24.25
CA GLY A 437 -30.06 15.79 -24.86
C GLY A 437 -31.44 15.84 -24.20
N GLN A 438 -32.04 14.67 -23.94
CA GLN A 438 -33.33 14.55 -23.24
C GLN A 438 -33.26 15.09 -21.80
N PHE A 439 -32.15 14.81 -21.10
CA PHE A 439 -31.86 15.39 -19.80
C PHE A 439 -31.80 16.92 -19.86
N LYS A 440 -31.05 17.49 -20.82
CA LYS A 440 -30.93 18.94 -20.99
C LYS A 440 -32.30 19.58 -21.22
N ASN A 441 -33.12 19.01 -22.11
CA ASN A 441 -34.45 19.53 -22.40
C ASN A 441 -35.39 19.47 -21.18
N SER A 442 -35.32 18.37 -20.41
CA SER A 442 -36.11 18.20 -19.18
C SER A 442 -35.69 19.17 -18.09
N LEU A 443 -34.37 19.40 -17.96
CA LEU A 443 -33.78 20.34 -17.03
C LEU A 443 -34.17 21.78 -17.37
N ASP A 444 -34.02 22.17 -18.64
CA ASP A 444 -34.38 23.49 -19.15
C ASP A 444 -35.86 23.79 -18.87
N LYS A 445 -36.76 22.88 -19.28
CA LYS A 445 -38.22 22.99 -19.02
C LYS A 445 -38.57 23.11 -17.53
N TYR A 446 -37.76 22.53 -16.64
CA TYR A 446 -37.97 22.67 -15.20
C TYR A 446 -37.53 24.04 -14.70
N ILE A 447 -36.36 24.53 -15.12
CA ILE A 447 -35.83 25.84 -14.70
C ILE A 447 -36.72 26.99 -15.16
N THR A 448 -37.25 26.94 -16.40
CA THR A 448 -38.13 27.98 -16.94
C THR A 448 -39.40 28.21 -16.09
N LYS A 449 -39.82 27.22 -15.30
CA LYS A 449 -41.00 27.36 -14.41
C LYS A 449 -40.76 28.30 -13.23
N PHE A 450 -39.50 28.54 -12.83
CA PHE A 450 -39.18 29.28 -11.60
C PHE A 450 -38.17 30.41 -11.80
N SER A 451 -37.40 30.42 -12.90
CA SER A 451 -36.53 31.54 -13.26
C SER A 451 -36.75 31.95 -14.72
N LYS A 452 -37.01 33.25 -14.94
CA LYS A 452 -37.14 33.84 -16.29
C LYS A 452 -35.80 34.37 -16.83
N LYS A 453 -34.78 34.49 -15.96
CA LYS A 453 -33.44 34.98 -16.31
C LYS A 453 -32.41 33.98 -15.80
N TYR A 454 -32.13 32.98 -16.62
CA TYR A 454 -31.07 32.00 -16.39
C TYR A 454 -30.30 31.74 -17.68
N ASP A 455 -29.09 31.21 -17.55
CA ASP A 455 -28.28 30.75 -18.68
C ASP A 455 -27.76 29.33 -18.38
N ILE A 456 -27.66 28.50 -19.42
CA ILE A 456 -27.10 27.15 -19.35
C ILE A 456 -25.95 27.02 -20.35
N ILE A 457 -24.72 27.18 -19.84
CA ILE A 457 -23.51 27.03 -20.66
C ILE A 457 -23.10 25.57 -20.69
N THR A 458 -22.97 25.01 -21.89
CA THR A 458 -22.55 23.62 -22.09
C THR A 458 -21.05 23.54 -22.34
N LYS A 459 -20.34 22.73 -21.57
CA LYS A 459 -18.90 22.47 -21.71
C LYS A 459 -18.63 20.96 -21.86
N LYS A 460 -17.68 20.61 -22.73
CA LYS A 460 -17.17 19.24 -22.83
C LYS A 460 -16.41 18.86 -21.55
N ARG A 461 -16.54 17.61 -21.11
CA ARG A 461 -15.76 17.04 -20.01
C ARG A 461 -15.02 15.80 -20.49
N THR A 462 -13.86 15.54 -19.87
CA THR A 462 -13.02 14.36 -20.14
C THR A 462 -12.82 13.50 -18.90
N THR A 463 -12.77 14.11 -17.72
CA THR A 463 -12.61 13.39 -16.43
C THR A 463 -13.82 12.50 -16.14
N SER A 464 -13.56 11.28 -15.67
CA SER A 464 -14.55 10.27 -15.34
C SER A 464 -15.56 10.73 -14.26
N ILE A 465 -16.65 9.98 -14.13
CA ILE A 465 -17.73 10.24 -13.17
C ILE A 465 -18.22 8.93 -12.53
N PRO A 466 -18.77 8.97 -11.31
CA PRO A 466 -19.45 7.82 -10.73
C PRO A 466 -20.73 7.48 -11.50
N HIS A 467 -21.09 6.21 -11.48
CA HIS A 467 -22.37 5.71 -11.96
C HIS A 467 -23.47 5.97 -10.93
N GLY A 468 -24.63 6.42 -11.40
CA GLY A 468 -25.65 7.01 -10.54
C GLY A 468 -25.62 8.54 -10.60
N PHE A 469 -26.53 9.21 -9.89
CA PHE A 469 -26.59 10.67 -9.85
C PHE A 469 -26.54 11.19 -8.41
N HIS A 470 -25.49 11.96 -8.10
CA HIS A 470 -25.17 12.39 -6.74
C HIS A 470 -25.43 13.89 -6.54
N ILE A 471 -25.73 14.28 -5.30
CA ILE A 471 -25.86 15.68 -4.89
C ILE A 471 -24.67 15.96 -4.00
N HIS A 472 -23.80 16.87 -4.43
CA HIS A 472 -22.65 17.29 -3.64
C HIS A 472 -22.99 18.61 -2.99
N ASP A 473 -23.09 18.63 -1.67
CA ASP A 473 -23.26 19.86 -0.92
C ASP A 473 -21.90 20.45 -0.56
N ASN A 474 -21.87 21.78 -0.51
CA ASN A 474 -20.72 22.51 -0.01
C ASN A 474 -20.34 22.06 1.42
N LYS A 475 -21.25 21.52 2.24
CA LYS A 475 -20.89 21.08 3.61
C LYS A 475 -19.92 19.89 3.68
N VAL A 476 -19.91 19.00 2.69
CA VAL A 476 -18.95 17.87 2.64
C VAL A 476 -17.64 18.32 2.01
N GLN A 477 -17.71 19.20 1.00
CA GLN A 477 -16.52 19.79 0.40
C GLN A 477 -15.88 20.83 1.31
N ASP A 478 -16.64 21.54 2.13
CA ASP A 478 -16.21 22.53 3.13
C ASP A 478 -15.77 21.83 4.40
N SER A 479 -16.30 20.67 4.79
CA SER A 479 -15.68 19.88 5.87
C SER A 479 -14.38 19.23 5.39
N ILE A 480 -14.31 18.75 4.15
CA ILE A 480 -13.06 18.26 3.55
C ILE A 480 -12.09 19.42 3.30
N ASN A 481 -12.54 20.59 2.86
CA ASN A 481 -11.71 21.78 2.61
C ASN A 481 -11.41 22.55 3.90
N GLU A 482 -12.23 22.51 4.94
CA GLU A 482 -11.93 23.02 6.29
C GLU A 482 -11.00 22.06 6.99
N VAL A 483 -11.15 20.73 6.87
CA VAL A 483 -10.14 19.79 7.37
C VAL A 483 -8.86 19.95 6.58
N THR A 484 -8.89 20.11 5.25
CA THR A 484 -7.69 20.28 4.43
C THR A 484 -7.08 21.68 4.58
N SER A 485 -7.87 22.74 4.75
CA SER A 485 -7.39 24.11 4.97
C SER A 485 -7.01 24.37 6.42
N SER A 486 -7.74 23.85 7.42
CA SER A 486 -7.29 23.84 8.80
C SER A 486 -6.05 22.98 8.92
N THR A 487 -5.98 21.80 8.31
CA THR A 487 -4.75 21.01 8.25
C THR A 487 -3.65 21.78 7.53
N ASN A 488 -3.90 22.49 6.43
CA ASN A 488 -2.90 23.34 5.77
C ASN A 488 -2.50 24.57 6.60
N VAL A 489 -3.40 25.15 7.39
CA VAL A 489 -3.15 26.26 8.33
C VAL A 489 -2.41 25.77 9.57
N TYR A 490 -2.74 24.58 10.08
CA TYR A 490 -2.02 23.87 11.14
C TYR A 490 -0.65 23.42 10.63
N MET A 491 -0.53 22.94 9.39
CA MET A 491 0.73 22.57 8.74
C MET A 491 1.58 23.81 8.43
N LYS A 492 0.98 24.95 8.10
CA LYS A 492 1.68 26.22 7.92
C LYS A 492 2.09 26.82 9.27
N LYS A 493 1.23 26.78 10.30
CA LYS A 493 1.59 27.13 11.69
C LYS A 493 2.65 26.19 12.25
N TYR A 494 2.56 24.89 11.97
CA TYR A 494 3.52 23.87 12.38
C TYR A 494 4.82 24.01 11.60
N SER A 495 4.79 24.35 10.31
CA SER A 495 5.98 24.65 9.51
C SER A 495 6.67 25.92 10.02
N ASN A 496 5.91 26.95 10.38
CA ASN A 496 6.45 28.17 11.00
C ASN A 496 7.03 27.85 12.39
N LEU A 497 6.31 27.08 13.22
CA LEU A 497 6.78 26.66 14.54
C LEU A 497 8.00 25.71 14.45
N LYS A 498 8.07 24.86 13.42
CA LYS A 498 9.22 23.99 13.09
C LYS A 498 10.40 24.85 12.64
N SER A 499 10.18 25.88 11.82
CA SER A 499 11.20 26.85 11.43
C SER A 499 11.71 27.64 12.63
N ASP A 500 10.83 28.13 13.50
CA ASP A 500 11.19 28.86 14.72
C ASP A 500 11.94 27.95 15.71
N TYR A 501 11.51 26.70 15.85
CA TYR A 501 12.21 25.69 16.63
C TYR A 501 13.58 25.37 16.05
N GLN A 502 13.72 25.21 14.73
CA GLN A 502 15.00 25.00 14.07
C GLN A 502 15.94 26.20 14.22
N GLN A 503 15.41 27.44 14.18
CA GLN A 503 16.20 28.63 14.49
C GLN A 503 16.63 28.66 15.96
N LEU A 504 15.77 28.25 16.90
CA LEU A 504 16.10 28.16 18.32
C LEU A 504 17.17 27.10 18.57
N VAL A 505 17.05 25.92 17.96
CA VAL A 505 18.04 24.84 18.04
C VAL A 505 19.38 25.27 17.44
N ARG A 506 19.39 26.01 16.32
CA ARG A 506 20.62 26.61 15.76
C ARG A 506 21.26 27.59 16.74
N LYS A 507 20.46 28.44 17.39
CA LYS A 507 20.97 29.34 18.45
C LYS A 507 21.54 28.56 19.63
N VAL A 508 20.87 27.51 20.10
CA VAL A 508 21.37 26.65 21.19
C VAL A 508 22.69 25.98 20.79
N ALA A 509 22.78 25.44 19.57
CA ALA A 509 24.01 24.84 19.06
C ALA A 509 25.16 25.88 18.92
N GLU A 510 24.86 27.12 18.53
CA GLU A 510 25.84 28.21 18.56
C GLU A 510 26.28 28.57 19.98
N TYR A 511 25.37 28.55 20.95
CA TYR A 511 25.68 28.75 22.37
C TYR A 511 26.57 27.63 22.91
N GLU A 512 26.26 26.36 22.65
CA GLU A 512 27.08 25.22 23.05
C GLU A 512 28.47 25.25 22.40
N LYS A 513 28.54 25.66 21.13
CA LYS A 513 29.82 25.87 20.44
C LYS A 513 30.63 26.99 21.10
N ARG A 514 29.99 28.10 21.49
CA ARG A 514 30.64 29.19 22.24
C ARG A 514 31.10 28.73 23.62
N GLU A 515 30.33 27.92 24.34
CA GLU A 515 30.75 27.36 25.63
C GLU A 515 31.96 26.44 25.48
N ARG A 516 31.99 25.55 24.48
CA ARG A 516 33.18 24.71 24.22
C ARG A 516 34.41 25.55 23.89
N ILE A 517 34.26 26.59 23.08
CA ILE A 517 35.35 27.51 22.78
C ILE A 517 35.83 28.20 24.05
N LEU A 518 34.91 28.60 24.94
CA LEU A 518 35.23 29.23 26.22
C LEU A 518 36.02 28.27 27.14
N ASP A 519 35.58 27.02 27.29
CA ASP A 519 36.25 26.00 28.11
C ASP A 519 37.66 25.68 27.57
N ILE A 520 37.79 25.53 26.25
CA ILE A 520 39.11 25.35 25.59
C ILE A 520 40.01 26.57 25.86
N THR A 521 39.48 27.79 25.70
CA THR A 521 40.22 29.03 25.93
C THR A 521 40.64 29.17 27.41
N GLN A 522 39.80 28.75 28.35
CA GLN A 522 40.11 28.73 29.77
C GLN A 522 41.20 27.71 30.11
N LYS A 523 41.14 26.51 29.53
CA LYS A 523 42.18 25.47 29.67
C LYS A 523 43.52 25.95 29.11
N GLN A 524 43.52 26.56 27.93
CA GLN A 524 44.71 27.16 27.33
C GLN A 524 45.29 28.28 28.20
N ASN A 525 44.45 29.19 28.71
CA ASN A 525 44.89 30.24 29.65
C ASN A 525 45.51 29.66 30.92
N LYS A 526 44.93 28.59 31.49
CA LYS A 526 45.49 27.91 32.67
C LYS A 526 46.86 27.30 32.38
N GLN A 527 47.05 26.71 31.20
CA GLN A 527 48.34 26.19 30.76
C GLN A 527 49.36 27.31 30.51
N LEU A 528 48.97 28.41 29.87
CA LEU A 528 49.82 29.58 29.66
C LEU A 528 50.26 30.20 30.98
N LYS A 529 49.36 30.34 31.97
CA LYS A 529 49.72 30.81 33.33
C LYS A 529 50.71 29.88 34.02
N LYS A 530 50.55 28.55 33.88
CA LYS A 530 51.53 27.58 34.40
C LYS A 530 52.90 27.71 33.72
N ARG A 531 52.93 27.84 32.39
CA ARG A 531 54.17 28.06 31.63
C ARG A 531 54.84 29.38 31.99
N LEU A 532 54.08 30.46 32.15
CA LEU A 532 54.59 31.76 32.59
C LEU A 532 55.24 31.65 33.97
N LYS A 533 54.60 30.96 34.92
CA LYS A 533 55.16 30.73 36.26
C LYS A 533 56.45 29.89 36.23
N LEU A 534 56.51 28.89 35.36
CA LEU A 534 57.72 28.08 35.11
C LEU A 534 58.85 28.88 34.43
N MET A 535 58.51 29.72 33.45
CA MET A 535 59.46 30.65 32.85
C MET A 535 59.98 31.61 33.92
N GLU A 536 59.10 32.21 34.73
CA GLU A 536 59.46 33.14 35.81
C GLU A 536 60.36 32.53 36.89
N SER A 537 60.21 31.23 37.13
CA SER A 537 61.04 30.50 38.09
C SER A 537 62.35 29.97 37.51
N SER A 538 62.52 29.97 36.18
CA SER A 538 63.73 29.50 35.50
C SER A 538 64.94 30.40 35.76
N THR A 539 66.13 29.79 35.77
CA THR A 539 67.42 30.44 36.01
C THR A 539 67.69 31.54 34.98
N SER A 540 67.46 31.26 33.70
CA SER A 540 67.61 32.23 32.60
C SER A 540 66.71 33.48 32.81
N TRP A 541 65.44 33.28 33.20
CA TRP A 541 64.52 34.39 33.42
C TRP A 541 64.86 35.23 34.65
N LYS A 542 65.33 34.61 35.73
CA LYS A 542 65.78 35.29 36.95
C LYS A 542 67.05 36.11 36.72
N ILE A 543 68.01 35.56 35.99
CA ILE A 543 69.30 36.22 35.67
C ILE A 543 69.09 37.42 34.73
N THR A 544 68.19 37.30 33.75
CA THR A 544 67.90 38.39 32.78
C THR A 544 66.85 39.40 33.27
N LYS A 545 66.24 39.19 34.45
CA LYS A 545 65.21 40.06 35.05
C LYS A 545 65.65 41.52 35.24
N PRO A 546 66.89 41.83 35.69
CA PRO A 546 67.37 43.22 35.81
C PRO A 546 67.50 43.92 34.45
N ILE A 547 68.02 43.21 33.45
CA ILE A 547 68.21 43.72 32.07
C ILE A 547 66.85 44.03 31.42
N ARG A 548 65.83 43.18 31.64
CA ARG A 548 64.46 43.40 31.13
C ARG A 548 63.71 44.55 31.83
N LYS A 549 64.09 44.89 33.06
CA LYS A 549 63.57 46.07 33.77
C LYS A 549 64.13 47.37 33.17
N LEU A 550 65.39 47.35 32.72
CA LEU A 550 66.04 48.48 32.08
C LEU A 550 65.48 48.75 30.67
N THR A 551 65.14 47.71 29.91
CA THR A 551 64.57 47.86 28.56
C THR A 551 63.07 48.20 28.54
N ARG A 552 62.35 48.07 29.66
CA ARG A 552 60.91 48.44 29.77
C ARG A 552 60.65 49.93 30.05
N LYS A 553 61.69 50.74 30.23
CA LYS A 553 61.59 52.19 30.52
C LYS A 553 61.88 53.08 29.30
N LYS A 554 61.66 52.58 28.08
CA LYS A 554 61.57 53.40 26.86
C LYS A 554 60.22 53.21 26.21
#